data_AF-A0A7J9GWS8-F1
#
_entry.id   AF-A0A7J9GWS8-F1
#
_cell.length_a   1.000
_cell.length_b   1.000
_cell.length_c   1.000
_cell.angle_alpha   90.00
_cell.angle_beta   90.00
_cell.angle_gamma   90.00
#
_symmetry.space_group_name_H-M   'P 1'
#
loop_
_entity.id
_entity.type
_entity.pdbx_description
1 polymer ?
#
loop_
_entity_poly.entity_id
_entity_poly.type
_entity_poly.pdbx_seq_one_letter_code
_entity_poly.pdbx_strand_id
1 'polypeptide(L)'
;CGYDQIPGTSYHPLDGILGLGRGKSSIVSQLQSQGLVRNVVGHCLSGRGGGFLFFGDGLYDSSHVTWTSMSQEFTKYYSPGSAELHFGGKATGIKNLIVIFDSGSSYTYLNSQAYQALTLLLKKELSGRSLKEAPEDQTLPLCWKGRKPFRSVHDAKKYFKTSLALAFANSGRRKTQFELHPEAYLIISNKGNVCLGILNGTQVGLQNLNVIGDISMQDRMVVYDNEKQVIGWSPANCDQLPRFKSAYYM
;
A
#
# COMPACT_ATOMS: atom_id res chain seq x y z
N CYS A 1 -4.10 3.90 23.61
CA CYS A 1 -3.99 4.39 22.22
C CYS A 1 -5.36 4.32 21.59
N GLY A 2 -5.83 5.42 20.98
CA GLY A 2 -7.26 5.65 20.71
C GLY A 2 -7.78 6.66 21.75
N TYR A 3 -7.85 7.92 21.35
CA TYR A 3 -8.49 8.96 22.16
C TYR A 3 -9.99 8.62 22.17
N ASP A 4 -10.57 8.50 23.37
CA ASP A 4 -12.01 8.31 23.63
C ASP A 4 -12.72 7.23 22.79
N GLN A 5 -12.30 5.97 22.93
CA GLN A 5 -13.08 4.85 22.39
C GLN A 5 -14.31 4.62 23.28
N ILE A 6 -15.50 4.93 22.75
CA ILE A 6 -16.78 4.55 23.35
C ILE A 6 -17.16 3.18 22.79
N PRO A 7 -17.48 2.17 23.63
CA PRO A 7 -17.93 0.87 23.15
C PRO A 7 -19.16 1.03 22.25
N GLY A 8 -19.10 0.51 21.03
CA GLY A 8 -20.26 0.40 20.16
C GLY A 8 -21.27 -0.62 20.71
N THR A 9 -22.52 -0.54 20.27
CA THR A 9 -23.59 -1.49 20.65
C THR A 9 -23.40 -2.90 20.05
N SER A 10 -22.42 -3.08 19.17
CA SER A 10 -22.09 -4.32 18.47
C SER A 10 -20.74 -4.86 18.92
N TYR A 11 -20.66 -6.18 19.11
CA TYR A 11 -19.39 -6.88 19.32
C TYR A 11 -18.48 -6.65 18.11
N HIS A 12 -17.32 -6.05 18.36
CA HIS A 12 -16.23 -5.99 17.40
C HIS A 12 -15.10 -6.89 17.92
N PRO A 13 -14.42 -7.65 17.04
CA PRO A 13 -13.32 -8.54 17.44
C PRO A 13 -12.04 -7.78 17.87
N LEU A 14 -12.09 -6.45 17.96
CA LEU A 14 -10.98 -5.55 18.23
C LEU A 14 -11.40 -4.54 19.30
N ASP A 15 -10.54 -4.31 20.29
CA ASP A 15 -10.77 -3.35 21.39
C ASP A 15 -10.22 -1.94 21.11
N GLY A 16 -9.63 -1.70 19.94
CA GLY A 16 -9.14 -0.37 19.57
C GLY A 16 -8.18 -0.34 18.38
N ILE A 17 -7.56 0.83 18.18
CA ILE A 17 -6.65 1.13 17.08
C ILE A 17 -5.31 1.63 17.62
N LEU A 18 -4.22 1.01 17.15
CA LEU A 18 -2.87 1.49 17.41
C LEU A 18 -2.45 2.53 16.36
N GLY A 19 -2.55 3.81 16.71
CA GLY A 19 -2.19 4.91 15.81
C GLY A 19 -0.68 5.01 15.56
N LEU A 20 -0.27 4.85 14.29
CA LEU A 20 1.13 4.93 13.85
C LEU A 20 1.51 6.29 13.26
N GLY A 21 0.61 7.28 13.29
CA GLY A 21 0.81 8.57 12.63
C GLY A 21 2.02 9.40 13.13
N ARG A 22 2.23 10.55 12.51
CA ARG A 22 3.37 11.46 12.78
C ARG A 22 3.15 12.39 13.97
N GLY A 23 1.96 12.36 14.57
CA GLY A 23 1.59 13.22 15.68
C GLY A 23 2.24 12.80 17.00
N LYS A 24 2.34 13.75 17.95
CA LYS A 24 2.92 13.50 19.29
C LYS A 24 2.18 12.41 20.09
N SER A 25 0.91 12.17 19.77
CA SER A 25 0.08 11.12 20.40
C SER A 25 0.30 9.73 19.81
N SER A 26 1.10 9.57 18.75
CA SER A 26 1.40 8.25 18.20
C SER A 26 2.31 7.45 19.13
N ILE A 27 2.21 6.13 19.05
CA ILE A 27 3.00 5.23 19.92
C ILE A 27 4.51 5.43 19.71
N VAL A 28 4.95 5.59 18.46
CA VAL A 28 6.37 5.78 18.13
C VAL A 28 6.91 7.10 18.67
N SER A 29 6.12 8.19 18.63
CA SER A 29 6.52 9.48 19.20
C SER A 29 6.63 9.42 20.73
N GLN A 30 5.71 8.71 21.39
CA GLN A 30 5.74 8.54 22.85
C GLN A 30 6.94 7.70 23.29
N LEU A 31 7.25 6.60 22.58
CA LEU A 31 8.42 5.77 22.87
C LEU A 31 9.73 6.55 22.64
N GLN A 32 9.80 7.37 21.59
CA GLN A 32 10.96 8.21 21.34
C GLN A 32 11.12 9.30 22.41
N SER A 33 10.03 9.92 22.90
CA SER A 33 10.12 10.92 23.98
C SER A 33 10.66 10.35 25.31
N GLN A 34 10.56 9.03 25.49
CA GLN A 34 11.12 8.29 26.63
C GLN A 34 12.56 7.79 26.37
N GLY A 35 13.12 8.06 25.18
CA GLY A 35 14.46 7.61 24.81
C GLY A 35 14.58 6.12 24.48
N LEU A 36 13.46 5.41 24.26
CA LEU A 36 13.46 3.95 24.08
C LEU A 36 13.79 3.52 22.65
N VAL A 37 13.38 4.32 21.66
CA VAL A 37 13.58 4.03 20.22
C VAL A 37 13.79 5.34 19.44
N ARG A 38 14.39 5.26 18.26
CA ARG A 38 14.32 6.33 17.26
C ARG A 38 12.88 6.53 16.81
N ASN A 39 12.51 7.74 16.37
CA ASN A 39 11.17 8.03 15.84
C ASN A 39 11.00 7.46 14.42
N VAL A 40 11.06 6.14 14.32
CA VAL A 40 10.96 5.36 13.10
C VAL A 40 9.96 4.24 13.36
N VAL A 41 9.04 4.03 12.44
CA VAL A 41 8.08 2.92 12.47
C VAL A 41 8.12 2.23 11.14
N GLY A 42 8.03 0.90 11.13
CA GLY A 42 7.91 0.15 9.91
C GLY A 42 7.07 -1.09 10.08
N HIS A 43 6.50 -1.57 8.98
CA HIS A 43 5.70 -2.78 8.96
C HIS A 43 6.04 -3.62 7.73
N CYS A 44 5.70 -4.91 7.81
CA CYS A 44 5.78 -5.86 6.72
C CYS A 44 4.53 -6.73 6.81
N LEU A 45 3.60 -6.54 5.87
CA LEU A 45 2.32 -7.25 5.84
C LEU A 45 2.46 -8.49 4.93
N SER A 46 2.10 -9.67 5.43
CA SER A 46 2.18 -10.89 4.62
C SER A 46 0.93 -11.04 3.76
N GLY A 47 1.11 -11.33 2.47
CA GLY A 47 0.00 -11.70 1.58
C GLY A 47 -0.73 -12.99 1.98
N ARG A 48 -0.18 -13.75 2.93
CA ARG A 48 -0.76 -14.98 3.49
C ARG A 48 -1.47 -14.76 4.84
N GLY A 49 -1.52 -13.51 5.29
CA GLY A 49 -2.00 -13.13 6.62
C GLY A 49 -0.88 -13.10 7.64
N GLY A 50 -0.99 -12.20 8.62
CA GLY A 50 0.06 -11.92 9.60
C GLY A 50 1.08 -10.91 9.06
N GLY A 51 2.34 -11.07 9.46
CA GLY A 51 3.38 -10.08 9.24
C GLY A 51 3.95 -9.56 10.56
N PHE A 52 4.64 -8.42 10.50
CA PHE A 52 5.21 -7.79 11.68
C PHE A 52 5.21 -6.27 11.61
N LEU A 53 5.18 -5.64 12.78
CA LEU A 53 5.31 -4.21 13.02
C LEU A 53 6.53 -3.99 13.90
N PHE A 54 7.29 -2.92 13.66
CA PHE A 54 8.43 -2.56 14.48
C PHE A 54 8.55 -1.06 14.72
N PHE A 55 9.22 -0.73 15.82
CA PHE A 55 9.57 0.63 16.22
C PHE A 55 11.09 0.75 16.34
N GLY A 56 11.62 1.90 15.92
CA GLY A 56 13.06 2.13 15.79
C GLY A 56 13.61 1.73 14.42
N ASP A 57 14.92 1.87 14.27
CA ASP A 57 15.68 1.80 13.02
C ASP A 57 16.56 0.55 12.90
N GLY A 58 16.36 -0.44 13.78
CA GLY A 58 17.22 -1.63 13.87
C GLY A 58 16.79 -2.85 13.04
N LEU A 59 15.63 -2.83 12.38
CA LEU A 59 15.05 -4.01 11.71
C LEU A 59 15.12 -4.00 10.18
N TYR A 60 15.90 -3.09 9.58
CA TYR A 60 16.08 -3.02 8.14
C TYR A 60 17.50 -2.58 7.74
N ASP A 61 17.97 -3.06 6.59
CA ASP A 61 19.18 -2.53 5.96
C ASP A 61 18.79 -1.36 5.05
N SER A 62 19.14 -0.15 5.48
CA SER A 62 18.83 1.09 4.76
C SER A 62 19.39 1.15 3.34
N SER A 63 20.42 0.35 3.01
CA SER A 63 21.02 0.31 1.66
C SER A 63 20.14 -0.40 0.62
N HIS A 64 19.23 -1.27 1.08
CA HIS A 64 18.29 -2.02 0.25
C HIS A 64 16.91 -1.35 0.14
N VAL A 65 16.70 -0.25 0.85
CA VAL A 65 15.43 0.48 0.87
C VAL A 65 15.42 1.59 -0.17
N THR A 66 14.35 1.65 -0.95
CA THR A 66 14.07 2.79 -1.85
C THR A 66 13.40 3.88 -1.04
N TRP A 67 14.03 5.05 -0.93
CA TRP A 67 13.55 6.17 -0.13
C TRP A 67 12.98 7.31 -0.96
N THR A 68 11.96 7.98 -0.42
CA THR A 68 11.42 9.23 -0.94
C THR A 68 11.11 10.20 0.21
N SER A 69 11.26 11.50 -0.03
CA SER A 69 10.94 12.52 0.97
C SER A 69 9.44 12.61 1.20
N MET A 70 9.05 12.79 2.47
CA MET A 70 7.68 13.13 2.83
C MET A 70 7.36 14.56 2.39
N SER A 71 6.13 14.78 1.95
CA SER A 71 5.59 16.09 1.65
C SER A 71 5.51 16.96 2.90
N GLN A 72 5.94 18.22 2.75
CA GLN A 72 5.77 19.27 3.74
C GLN A 72 4.37 19.91 3.70
N GLU A 73 3.61 19.69 2.64
CA GLU A 73 2.24 20.19 2.49
C GLU A 73 1.23 19.24 3.16
N PHE A 74 1.41 17.93 2.97
CA PHE A 74 0.48 16.90 3.46
C PHE A 74 0.93 16.29 4.80
N THR A 75 1.16 17.14 5.80
CA THR A 75 1.78 16.77 7.09
C THR A 75 0.92 15.87 7.99
N LYS A 76 -0.40 15.87 7.79
CA LYS A 76 -1.34 15.02 8.53
C LYS A 76 -1.20 13.53 8.19
N TYR A 77 -0.57 13.22 7.06
CA TYR A 77 -0.45 11.86 6.53
C TYR A 77 1.02 11.48 6.32
N TYR A 78 1.24 10.17 6.14
CA TYR A 78 2.43 9.67 5.48
C TYR A 78 2.26 9.80 3.98
N SER A 79 2.79 10.89 3.41
CA SER A 79 2.65 11.21 2.00
C SER A 79 4.00 11.55 1.39
N PRO A 80 4.42 10.90 0.29
CA PRO A 80 5.52 11.38 -0.56
C PRO A 80 5.19 12.66 -1.35
N GLY A 81 3.91 13.05 -1.37
CA GLY A 81 3.37 14.15 -2.17
C GLY A 81 2.79 13.69 -3.50
N SER A 82 2.97 14.53 -4.52
CA SER A 82 2.40 14.35 -5.85
C SER A 82 3.13 13.27 -6.66
N ALA A 83 2.36 12.45 -7.38
CA ALA A 83 2.84 11.42 -8.28
C ALA A 83 2.19 11.50 -9.68
N GLU A 84 2.87 10.88 -10.65
CA GLU A 84 2.32 10.51 -11.95
C GLU A 84 2.06 8.99 -12.00
N LEU A 85 0.90 8.59 -12.51
CA LEU A 85 0.59 7.19 -12.77
C LEU A 85 1.34 6.71 -14.01
N HIS A 86 2.07 5.61 -13.86
CA HIS A 86 2.72 4.89 -14.93
C HIS A 86 2.06 3.52 -15.14
N PHE A 87 1.95 3.09 -16.38
CA PHE A 87 1.40 1.80 -16.79
C PHE A 87 2.36 1.12 -17.75
N GLY A 88 2.91 -0.04 -17.35
CA GLY A 88 3.86 -0.81 -18.18
C GLY A 88 5.17 -0.06 -18.41
N GLY A 89 5.66 0.63 -17.37
CA GLY A 89 6.86 1.46 -17.44
C GLY A 89 6.69 2.79 -18.19
N LYS A 90 5.51 3.09 -18.73
CA LYS A 90 5.24 4.33 -19.48
C LYS A 90 4.39 5.29 -18.66
N ALA A 91 4.74 6.57 -18.73
CA ALA A 91 3.94 7.66 -18.17
C ALA A 91 2.56 7.71 -18.84
N THR A 92 1.50 7.83 -18.05
CA THR A 92 0.12 7.90 -18.56
C THR A 92 -0.35 9.34 -18.82
N GLY A 93 0.38 10.34 -18.32
CA GLY A 93 -0.04 11.75 -18.32
C GLY A 93 -1.00 12.09 -17.17
N ILE A 94 -1.46 11.11 -16.38
CA ILE A 94 -2.27 11.35 -15.18
C ILE A 94 -1.35 11.74 -14.03
N LYS A 95 -1.25 13.05 -13.80
CA LYS A 95 -0.32 13.69 -12.86
C LYS A 95 -1.06 14.28 -11.66
N ASN A 96 -0.31 14.88 -10.74
CA ASN A 96 -0.84 15.60 -9.59
C ASN A 96 -1.65 14.71 -8.64
N LEU A 97 -1.30 13.42 -8.60
CA LEU A 97 -1.93 12.46 -7.70
C LEU A 97 -1.32 12.64 -6.31
N ILE A 98 -2.11 13.17 -5.37
CA ILE A 98 -1.71 13.25 -3.96
C ILE A 98 -1.78 11.84 -3.39
N VAL A 99 -0.64 11.26 -3.06
CA VAL A 99 -0.53 9.88 -2.58
C VAL A 99 -0.30 9.85 -1.08
N ILE A 100 -1.05 9.01 -0.37
CA ILE A 100 -0.85 8.71 1.05
C ILE A 100 -0.69 7.21 1.26
N PHE A 101 0.15 6.81 2.21
CA PHE A 101 0.30 5.42 2.64
C PHE A 101 -0.54 5.22 3.92
N ASP A 102 -1.45 4.26 3.89
CA ASP A 102 -2.37 3.99 4.99
C ASP A 102 -2.54 2.49 5.21
N SER A 103 -1.92 1.97 6.27
CA SER A 103 -2.05 0.56 6.66
C SER A 103 -3.42 0.23 7.26
N GLY A 104 -4.27 1.23 7.53
CA GLY A 104 -5.66 1.03 7.96
C GLY A 104 -6.63 0.73 6.80
N SER A 105 -6.21 0.94 5.55
CA SER A 105 -7.04 0.70 4.37
C SER A 105 -6.72 -0.66 3.76
N SER A 106 -7.69 -1.56 3.65
CA SER A 106 -7.47 -2.91 3.07
C SER A 106 -7.11 -2.88 1.58
N TYR A 107 -7.77 -2.00 0.82
CA TYR A 107 -7.56 -1.82 -0.62
C TYR A 107 -6.86 -0.51 -0.93
N THR A 108 -6.28 -0.43 -2.13
CA THR A 108 -5.78 0.84 -2.66
C THR A 108 -6.93 1.62 -3.27
N TYR A 109 -6.96 2.93 -3.06
CA TYR A 109 -7.98 3.82 -3.60
C TYR A 109 -7.33 4.87 -4.48
N LEU A 110 -7.80 5.02 -5.70
CA LEU A 110 -7.40 6.12 -6.58
C LEU A 110 -8.54 7.12 -6.69
N ASN A 111 -8.22 8.39 -6.91
CA ASN A 111 -9.24 9.36 -7.26
C ASN A 111 -9.95 8.96 -8.57
N SER A 112 -11.10 9.57 -8.85
CA SER A 112 -11.95 9.17 -9.97
C SER A 112 -11.23 9.20 -11.32
N GLN A 113 -10.41 10.22 -11.58
CA GLN A 113 -9.66 10.37 -12.82
C GLN A 113 -8.65 9.23 -13.01
N ALA A 114 -7.82 8.97 -12.00
CA ALA A 114 -6.80 7.93 -12.07
C ALA A 114 -7.41 6.52 -12.11
N TYR A 115 -8.48 6.29 -11.33
CA TYR A 115 -9.21 5.02 -11.35
C TYR A 115 -9.82 4.74 -12.73
N GLN A 116 -10.49 5.72 -13.34
CA GLN A 116 -11.08 5.57 -14.68
C GLN A 116 -10.00 5.32 -15.75
N ALA A 117 -8.90 6.09 -15.72
CA ALA A 117 -7.80 5.89 -16.66
C ALA A 117 -7.18 4.48 -16.52
N LEU A 118 -6.93 4.04 -15.29
CA LEU A 118 -6.38 2.71 -15.01
C LEU A 118 -7.30 1.59 -15.49
N THR A 119 -8.61 1.67 -15.18
CA THR A 119 -9.56 0.63 -15.58
C THR A 119 -9.70 0.54 -17.10
N LEU A 120 -9.65 1.67 -17.83
CA LEU A 120 -9.61 1.67 -19.29
C LEU A 120 -8.34 1.01 -19.84
N LEU A 121 -7.17 1.31 -19.27
CA LEU A 121 -5.90 0.70 -19.66
C LEU A 121 -5.89 -0.82 -19.43
N LEU A 122 -6.39 -1.26 -18.28
CA LEU A 122 -6.53 -2.69 -17.96
C LEU A 122 -7.52 -3.38 -18.92
N LYS A 123 -8.72 -2.81 -19.14
CA LYS A 123 -9.69 -3.37 -20.09
C LYS A 123 -9.09 -3.49 -21.50
N LYS A 124 -8.27 -2.52 -21.92
CA LYS A 124 -7.53 -2.58 -23.19
C LYS A 124 -6.48 -3.70 -23.19
N GLU A 125 -5.70 -3.87 -22.11
CA GLU A 125 -4.73 -4.97 -21.98
C GLU A 125 -5.40 -6.35 -22.05
N LEU A 126 -6.59 -6.46 -21.47
CA LEU A 126 -7.37 -7.69 -21.39
C LEU A 126 -8.20 -7.97 -22.64
N SER A 127 -8.36 -6.99 -23.52
CA SER A 127 -9.07 -7.16 -24.79
C SER A 127 -8.43 -8.26 -25.64
N GLY A 128 -9.26 -9.15 -26.19
CA GLY A 128 -8.79 -10.31 -26.96
C GLY A 128 -8.22 -11.46 -26.13
N ARG A 129 -8.12 -11.32 -24.80
CA ARG A 129 -7.74 -12.43 -23.91
C ARG A 129 -8.96 -13.28 -23.57
N SER A 130 -8.71 -14.51 -23.13
CA SER A 130 -9.77 -15.43 -22.66
C SER A 130 -10.26 -15.11 -21.24
N LEU A 131 -10.52 -13.82 -20.97
CA LEU A 131 -11.18 -13.31 -19.76
C LEU A 131 -12.46 -12.58 -20.15
N LYS A 132 -13.50 -12.70 -19.33
CA LYS A 132 -14.74 -11.93 -19.47
C LYS A 132 -15.00 -11.16 -18.19
N GLU A 133 -15.50 -9.93 -18.29
CA GLU A 133 -15.99 -9.22 -17.11
C GLU A 133 -17.09 -10.07 -16.43
N ALA A 134 -17.08 -10.09 -15.11
CA ALA A 134 -17.98 -10.89 -14.26
C ALA A 134 -18.79 -9.96 -13.34
N PRO A 135 -19.74 -9.18 -13.89
CA PRO A 135 -20.57 -8.25 -13.09
C PRO A 135 -21.46 -8.96 -12.05
N GLU A 136 -21.68 -10.27 -12.21
CA GLU A 136 -22.36 -11.12 -11.23
C GLU A 136 -21.53 -11.40 -9.96
N ASP A 137 -20.23 -11.08 -9.97
CA ASP A 137 -19.35 -11.20 -8.81
C ASP A 137 -19.22 -9.86 -8.10
N GLN A 138 -19.95 -9.71 -7.00
CA GLN A 138 -20.00 -8.49 -6.20
C GLN A 138 -18.87 -8.40 -5.16
N THR A 139 -17.86 -9.28 -5.22
CA THR A 139 -16.72 -9.25 -4.29
C THR A 139 -16.00 -7.91 -4.33
N LEU A 140 -15.74 -7.39 -5.54
CA LEU A 140 -15.25 -6.03 -5.79
C LEU A 140 -15.92 -5.47 -7.06
N PRO A 141 -15.90 -4.14 -7.27
CA PRO A 141 -16.60 -3.51 -8.38
C PRO A 141 -16.18 -3.97 -9.78
N LEU A 142 -14.96 -4.49 -9.94
CA LEU A 142 -14.45 -4.96 -11.22
C LEU A 142 -13.76 -6.31 -11.06
N CYS A 143 -14.41 -7.35 -11.58
CA CYS A 143 -13.93 -8.73 -11.59
C CYS A 143 -13.98 -9.31 -13.00
N TRP A 144 -13.10 -10.29 -13.25
CA TRP A 144 -13.04 -11.04 -14.50
C TRP A 144 -13.02 -12.55 -14.23
N LYS A 145 -13.78 -13.27 -15.05
CA LYS A 145 -13.82 -14.73 -15.07
C LYS A 145 -12.98 -15.30 -16.20
N GLY A 146 -12.19 -16.33 -15.87
CA GLY A 146 -11.49 -17.16 -16.85
C GLY A 146 -12.35 -18.32 -17.33
N ARG A 147 -11.78 -19.17 -18.20
CA ARG A 147 -12.43 -20.44 -18.61
C ARG A 147 -12.56 -21.44 -17.47
N LYS A 148 -11.65 -21.37 -16.51
CA LYS A 148 -11.64 -22.14 -15.26
C LYS A 148 -11.45 -21.17 -14.09
N PRO A 149 -11.98 -21.48 -12.90
CA PRO A 149 -11.73 -20.71 -11.70
C PRO A 149 -10.23 -20.56 -11.40
N PHE A 150 -9.81 -19.36 -11.01
CA PHE A 150 -8.47 -19.08 -10.49
C PHE A 150 -8.36 -19.58 -9.05
N ARG A 151 -7.22 -20.16 -8.68
CA ARG A 151 -6.94 -20.56 -7.29
C ARG A 151 -6.07 -19.54 -6.57
N SER A 152 -5.25 -18.80 -7.33
CA SER A 152 -4.35 -17.77 -6.82
C SER A 152 -4.19 -16.63 -7.83
N VAL A 153 -3.68 -15.49 -7.36
CA VAL A 153 -3.31 -14.37 -8.24
C VAL A 153 -2.21 -14.78 -9.22
N HIS A 154 -1.31 -15.69 -8.80
CA HIS A 154 -0.27 -16.25 -9.67
C HIS A 154 -0.86 -16.91 -10.94
N ASP A 155 -1.97 -17.64 -10.81
CA ASP A 155 -2.65 -18.28 -11.95
C ASP A 155 -3.23 -17.25 -12.94
N ALA A 156 -3.63 -16.08 -12.42
CA ALA A 156 -4.20 -14.99 -13.20
C ALA A 156 -3.13 -14.08 -13.83
N LYS A 157 -1.92 -14.03 -13.26
CA LYS A 157 -0.81 -13.14 -13.68
C LYS A 157 -0.47 -13.22 -15.16
N LYS A 158 -0.63 -14.39 -15.80
CA LYS A 158 -0.41 -14.55 -17.25
C LYS A 158 -1.29 -13.61 -18.11
N TYR A 159 -2.43 -13.17 -17.58
CA TYR A 159 -3.34 -12.24 -18.23
C TYR A 159 -3.03 -10.77 -17.93
N PHE A 160 -2.49 -10.47 -16.74
CA PHE A 160 -2.14 -9.13 -16.28
C PHE A 160 -0.63 -9.00 -16.25
N LYS A 161 -0.02 -8.62 -17.37
CA LYS A 161 1.46 -8.58 -17.48
C LYS A 161 2.01 -7.23 -17.09
N THR A 162 1.15 -6.23 -16.98
CA THR A 162 1.56 -4.84 -16.81
C THR A 162 1.73 -4.49 -15.33
N SER A 163 2.90 -3.99 -14.96
CA SER A 163 3.09 -3.31 -13.67
C SER A 163 2.55 -1.88 -13.73
N LEU A 164 2.04 -1.42 -12.60
CA LEU A 164 1.70 -0.02 -12.37
C LEU A 164 2.85 0.62 -11.61
N ALA A 165 3.02 1.93 -11.73
CA ALA A 165 3.91 2.62 -10.80
C ALA A 165 3.40 4.03 -10.50
N LEU A 166 3.70 4.52 -9.31
CA LEU A 166 3.53 5.93 -8.95
C LEU A 166 4.91 6.58 -8.95
N ALA A 167 5.17 7.42 -9.94
CA ALA A 167 6.42 8.15 -10.07
C ALA A 167 6.30 9.49 -9.32
N PHE A 168 7.04 9.65 -8.22
CA PHE A 168 6.91 10.82 -7.35
C PHE A 168 7.72 12.01 -7.87
N ALA A 169 7.14 13.20 -7.80
CA ALA A 169 7.79 14.44 -8.25
C ALA A 169 8.93 14.90 -7.30
N ASN A 170 8.84 14.57 -6.01
CA ASN A 170 9.69 15.12 -4.95
C ASN A 170 11.02 14.37 -4.71
N SER A 171 11.44 13.50 -5.62
CA SER A 171 12.57 12.59 -5.37
C SER A 171 13.97 13.13 -5.72
N GLY A 172 14.13 14.45 -5.86
CA GLY A 172 15.42 15.07 -6.21
C GLY A 172 15.96 14.57 -7.56
N ARG A 173 17.26 14.23 -7.64
CA ARG A 173 17.91 13.79 -8.90
C ARG A 173 17.55 12.36 -9.34
N ARG A 174 17.02 11.51 -8.46
CA ARG A 174 16.60 10.14 -8.81
C ARG A 174 15.09 10.11 -8.93
N LYS A 175 14.55 9.63 -10.06
CA LYS A 175 13.10 9.36 -10.17
C LYS A 175 12.76 8.17 -9.28
N THR A 176 12.11 8.42 -8.15
CA THR A 176 11.67 7.36 -7.25
C THR A 176 10.26 6.95 -7.62
N GLN A 177 10.04 5.64 -7.74
CA GLN A 177 8.75 5.08 -8.12
C GLN A 177 8.30 4.01 -7.13
N PHE A 178 7.02 4.00 -6.79
CA PHE A 178 6.40 2.88 -6.09
C PHE A 178 5.76 1.97 -7.13
N GLU A 179 6.46 0.89 -7.49
CA GLU A 179 6.00 -0.08 -8.50
C GLU A 179 5.04 -1.10 -7.87
N LEU A 180 3.96 -1.44 -8.55
CA LEU A 180 2.93 -2.40 -8.16
C LEU A 180 2.84 -3.50 -9.22
N HIS A 181 3.19 -4.72 -8.83
CA HIS A 181 2.95 -5.91 -9.64
C HIS A 181 1.51 -6.40 -9.47
N PRO A 182 0.99 -7.27 -10.36
CA PRO A 182 -0.37 -7.80 -10.26
C PRO A 182 -0.76 -8.33 -8.88
N GLU A 183 0.17 -8.95 -8.16
CA GLU A 183 -0.04 -9.40 -6.78
C GLU A 183 -0.37 -8.28 -5.80
N ALA A 184 0.06 -7.05 -6.07
CA ALA A 184 -0.14 -5.87 -5.22
C ALA A 184 -1.45 -5.11 -5.54
N TYR A 185 -2.25 -5.59 -6.50
CA TYR A 185 -3.52 -4.96 -6.87
C TYR A 185 -4.62 -5.92 -7.32
N LEU A 186 -4.41 -7.24 -7.31
CA LEU A 186 -5.42 -8.24 -7.67
C LEU A 186 -5.73 -9.14 -6.48
N ILE A 187 -7.00 -9.55 -6.36
CA ILE A 187 -7.42 -10.62 -5.44
C ILE A 187 -8.19 -11.70 -6.20
N ILE A 188 -8.30 -12.88 -5.61
CA ILE A 188 -9.19 -13.94 -6.11
C ILE A 188 -10.44 -13.98 -5.24
N SER A 189 -11.61 -13.86 -5.85
CA SER A 189 -12.89 -13.96 -5.16
C SER A 189 -13.19 -15.40 -4.73
N ASN A 190 -14.16 -15.56 -3.83
CA ASN A 190 -14.67 -16.89 -3.45
C ASN A 190 -15.34 -17.65 -4.63
N LYS A 191 -15.72 -16.95 -5.71
CA LYS A 191 -16.20 -17.55 -6.96
C LYS A 191 -15.07 -17.97 -7.91
N GLY A 192 -13.81 -17.75 -7.53
CA GLY A 192 -12.62 -18.04 -8.34
C GLY A 192 -12.45 -17.08 -9.51
N ASN A 193 -12.99 -15.87 -9.42
CA ASN A 193 -12.73 -14.78 -10.36
C ASN A 193 -11.57 -13.93 -9.86
N VAL A 194 -10.87 -13.26 -10.77
CA VAL A 194 -9.84 -12.29 -10.41
C VAL A 194 -10.45 -10.89 -10.37
N CYS A 195 -10.22 -10.15 -9.30
CA CYS A 195 -10.81 -8.84 -9.07
C CYS A 195 -9.75 -7.76 -8.84
N LEU A 196 -10.05 -6.54 -9.28
CA LEU A 196 -9.18 -5.38 -9.10
C LEU A 196 -9.32 -4.82 -7.67
N GLY A 197 -8.29 -4.97 -6.85
CA GLY A 197 -8.16 -4.40 -5.50
C GLY A 197 -7.67 -2.96 -5.46
N ILE A 198 -7.77 -2.24 -6.59
CA ILE A 198 -7.70 -0.79 -6.66
C ILE A 198 -9.12 -0.27 -6.90
N LEU A 199 -9.61 0.59 -6.02
CA LEU A 199 -10.99 1.06 -5.99
C LEU A 199 -11.10 2.57 -6.25
N ASN A 200 -12.33 3.03 -6.52
CA ASN A 200 -12.60 4.45 -6.68
C ASN A 200 -12.76 5.15 -5.32
N GLY A 201 -11.78 5.94 -4.93
CA GLY A 201 -11.76 6.67 -3.66
C GLY A 201 -12.89 7.68 -3.50
N THR A 202 -13.45 8.22 -4.59
CA THR A 202 -14.56 9.18 -4.46
C THR A 202 -15.84 8.54 -3.96
N GLN A 203 -16.02 7.22 -4.17
CA GLN A 203 -17.19 6.47 -3.70
C GLN A 203 -17.18 6.26 -2.18
N VAL A 204 -16.03 6.43 -1.53
CA VAL A 204 -15.85 6.26 -0.09
C VAL A 204 -15.41 7.57 0.60
N GLY A 205 -15.62 8.71 -0.06
CA GLY A 205 -15.39 10.03 0.54
C GLY A 205 -13.93 10.51 0.56
N LEU A 206 -13.01 9.84 -0.14
CA LEU A 206 -11.58 10.24 -0.19
C LEU A 206 -11.31 11.43 -1.14
N GLN A 207 -12.32 11.88 -1.88
CA GLN A 207 -12.24 13.03 -2.80
C GLN A 207 -11.06 12.89 -3.78
N ASN A 208 -10.04 13.75 -3.64
CA ASN A 208 -8.89 13.81 -4.54
C ASN A 208 -7.66 13.02 -4.04
N LEU A 209 -7.76 12.40 -2.85
CA LEU A 209 -6.67 11.61 -2.28
C LEU A 209 -6.54 10.25 -2.99
N ASN A 210 -5.31 9.78 -3.10
CA ASN A 210 -4.97 8.44 -3.59
C ASN A 210 -4.29 7.70 -2.43
N VAL A 211 -4.89 6.60 -1.99
CA VAL A 211 -4.50 5.87 -0.78
C VAL A 211 -3.87 4.55 -1.20
N ILE A 212 -2.62 4.34 -0.78
CA ILE A 212 -1.94 3.04 -0.87
C ILE A 212 -2.33 2.23 0.37
N GLY A 213 -3.18 1.24 0.15
CA GLY A 213 -3.67 0.34 1.20
C GLY A 213 -2.80 -0.92 1.34
N ASP A 214 -3.16 -1.75 2.32
CA ASP A 214 -2.53 -3.03 2.66
C ASP A 214 -2.24 -3.88 1.42
N ILE A 215 -3.23 -4.12 0.54
CA ILE A 215 -3.04 -4.93 -0.67
C ILE A 215 -1.80 -4.53 -1.49
N SER A 216 -1.47 -3.23 -1.53
CA SER A 216 -0.35 -2.70 -2.29
C SER A 216 0.97 -2.64 -1.50
N MET A 217 0.92 -2.89 -0.19
CA MET A 217 2.06 -2.95 0.72
C MET A 217 2.42 -4.38 1.14
N GLN A 218 1.63 -5.39 0.75
CA GLN A 218 1.94 -6.79 1.03
C GLN A 218 3.29 -7.24 0.45
N ASP A 219 3.97 -8.10 1.21
CA ASP A 219 5.29 -8.68 0.93
C ASP A 219 6.36 -7.59 0.65
N ARG A 220 6.20 -6.46 1.34
CA ARG A 220 7.12 -5.34 1.35
C ARG A 220 7.33 -4.86 2.76
N MET A 221 8.57 -4.53 3.05
CA MET A 221 8.88 -3.73 4.22
C MET A 221 8.63 -2.27 3.87
N VAL A 222 7.71 -1.62 4.59
CA VAL A 222 7.43 -0.19 4.46
C VAL A 222 7.90 0.50 5.73
N VAL A 223 8.74 1.52 5.57
CA VAL A 223 9.39 2.22 6.68
C VAL A 223 9.06 3.70 6.62
N TYR A 224 8.71 4.27 7.76
CA TYR A 224 8.43 5.69 7.95
C TYR A 224 9.45 6.24 8.94
N ASP A 225 10.48 6.92 8.43
CA ASP A 225 11.48 7.59 9.26
C ASP A 225 11.02 9.03 9.51
N ASN A 226 10.41 9.26 10.69
CA ASN A 226 9.89 10.57 11.07
C ASN A 226 11.01 11.54 11.43
N GLU A 227 12.23 11.07 11.70
CA GLU A 227 13.34 11.98 12.03
C GLU A 227 13.93 12.55 10.75
N LYS A 228 14.09 11.71 9.72
CA LYS A 228 14.60 12.12 8.41
C LYS A 228 13.51 12.59 7.45
N GLN A 229 12.24 12.46 7.83
CA GLN A 229 11.09 12.85 7.02
C GLN A 229 11.06 12.11 5.66
N VAL A 230 11.33 10.80 5.67
CA VAL A 230 11.34 9.95 4.47
C VAL A 230 10.47 8.71 4.64
N ILE A 231 9.85 8.26 3.54
CA ILE A 231 9.17 6.97 3.45
C ILE A 231 10.02 6.05 2.59
N GLY A 232 10.20 4.82 3.05
CA GLY A 232 11.01 3.80 2.42
C GLY A 232 10.21 2.56 2.13
N TRP A 233 10.57 1.85 1.06
CA TRP A 233 10.06 0.51 0.80
C TRP A 233 11.11 -0.41 0.17
N SER A 234 11.00 -1.69 0.46
CA SER A 234 11.75 -2.77 -0.20
C SER A 234 10.94 -4.06 -0.25
N PRO A 235 11.13 -4.93 -1.27
CA PRO A 235 10.60 -6.28 -1.24
C PRO A 235 11.12 -7.03 0.00
N ALA A 236 10.25 -7.77 0.69
CA ALA A 236 10.64 -8.52 1.87
C ALA A 236 9.77 -9.78 2.05
N ASN A 237 10.34 -10.82 2.66
CA ASN A 237 9.57 -11.95 3.14
C ASN A 237 8.94 -11.58 4.48
N CYS A 238 7.66 -11.20 4.49
CA CYS A 238 6.97 -10.73 5.70
C CYS A 238 6.57 -11.86 6.66
N ASP A 239 6.76 -13.13 6.29
CA ASP A 239 6.47 -14.27 7.16
C ASP A 239 7.61 -14.60 8.13
N GLN A 240 8.75 -13.90 8.02
CA GLN A 240 9.91 -14.10 8.87
C GLN A 240 10.47 -12.77 9.33
N LEU A 241 10.69 -12.64 10.64
CA LEU A 241 11.41 -11.50 11.17
C LEU A 241 12.84 -11.48 10.60
N PRO A 242 13.34 -10.31 10.17
CA PRO A 242 14.72 -10.16 9.73
C PRO A 242 15.68 -10.66 10.81
N ARG A 243 16.57 -11.59 10.43
CA ARG A 243 17.62 -12.06 11.32
C ARG A 243 18.75 -11.03 11.36
N PHE A 244 18.81 -10.24 12.43
CA PHE A 244 20.03 -9.51 12.73
C PHE A 244 20.93 -10.34 13.63
N LYS A 245 22.22 -10.42 13.27
CA LYS A 245 23.26 -10.75 14.24
C LYS A 245 23.19 -9.65 15.29
N SER A 246 22.88 -10.02 16.53
CA SER A 246 22.90 -9.10 17.66
C SER A 246 24.17 -8.26 17.59
N ALA A 247 24.04 -6.95 17.37
CA ALA A 247 25.11 -6.05 17.71
C ALA A 247 25.22 -6.17 19.24
N TYR A 248 26.25 -6.88 19.69
CA TYR A 248 26.68 -6.83 21.07
C TYR A 248 26.89 -5.36 21.40
N TYR A 249 25.97 -4.77 22.16
CA TYR A 249 26.29 -3.58 22.93
C TYR A 249 27.19 -4.07 24.08
N MET A 250 28.51 -3.97 23.88
CA MET A 250 29.46 -3.80 24.96
C MET A 250 29.61 -2.31 25.26
#